data_AF-A0A940UXN1-F1
#
_entry.id   AF-A0A940UXN1-F1
#
_cell.length_a   1.000
_cell.length_b   1.000
_cell.length_c   1.000
_cell.angle_alpha   90.00
_cell.angle_beta   90.00
_cell.angle_gamma   90.00
#
_symmetry.space_group_name_H-M   'P 1'
#
loop_
_entity.id
_entity.type
_entity.pdbx_description
1 polymer ?
#
loop_
_entity_poly.entity_id
_entity_poly.type
_entity_poly.pdbx_seq_one_letter_code
_entity_poly.pdbx_strand_id
1 'polypeptide(L)' 'MFGLGMPELIIILIIVVLIFGAGRISEIGGAIGKGIKGFKKSINEPDSIDVTSDANEKAAGEKTKKPIEPK' A
#
# COMPACT_ATOMS: atom_id res chain seq x y z
N MET A 1 -30.08 -2.66 19.67
CA MET A 1 -29.87 -1.93 18.39
C MET A 1 -28.56 -2.45 17.83
N PHE A 2 -28.60 -3.27 16.77
CA PHE A 2 -27.42 -3.89 16.15
C PHE A 2 -26.49 -2.79 15.63
N GLY A 3 -25.50 -2.41 16.45
CA GLY A 3 -24.42 -1.54 16.00
C GLY A 3 -23.52 -2.36 15.11
N LEU A 4 -23.25 -1.89 13.90
CA LEU A 4 -22.17 -2.43 13.07
C LEU A 4 -20.87 -2.18 13.81
N GLY A 5 -20.41 -3.18 14.55
CA GLY A 5 -19.16 -3.15 15.26
C GLY A 5 -18.00 -3.44 14.33
N MET A 6 -16.79 -3.30 14.87
CA MET A 6 -15.57 -3.75 14.17
C MET A 6 -15.63 -5.22 13.71
N PRO A 7 -16.19 -6.18 14.48
CA PRO A 7 -16.29 -7.57 14.03
C PRO A 7 -17.11 -7.75 12.74
N GLU A 8 -18.28 -7.10 12.66
CA GLU A 8 -19.17 -7.17 11.51
C GLU A 8 -18.52 -6.55 10.27
N LEU A 9 -17.83 -5.42 10.42
CA LEU A 9 -17.09 -4.79 9.32
C LEU A 9 -15.96 -5.69 8.77
N ILE A 10 -15.26 -6.42 9.64
CA ILE A 10 -14.22 -7.38 9.22
C ILE A 10 -14.84 -8.53 8.42
N ILE A 11 -15.97 -9.07 8.85
CA ILE A 11 -16.68 -10.16 8.13
C ILE A 11 -17.08 -9.68 6.73
N ILE A 12 -17.65 -8.49 6.62
CA ILE A 12 -18.02 -7.89 5.34
C ILE A 12 -16.78 -7.69 4.45
N LEU A 13 -15.69 -7.17 5.02
CA LEU A 13 -14.43 -6.96 4.30
C LEU A 13 -13.89 -8.27 3.72
N ILE A 14 -13.93 -9.37 4.48
CA ILE A 14 -13.50 -10.69 4.01
C ILE A 14 -14.35 -11.15 2.82
N ILE A 15 -15.67 -10.99 2.89
CA ILE A 15 -16.58 -11.37 1.78
C ILE A 15 -16.25 -10.55 0.52
N VAL A 16 -16.04 -9.24 0.66
CA VAL A 16 -15.64 -8.36 -0.45
C VAL A 16 -14.31 -8.83 -1.06
N VAL A 17 -13.31 -9.15 -0.23
CA VAL A 17 -12.03 -9.68 -0.70
C VAL A 17 -12.19 -11.03 -1.42
N LEU A 18 -13.11 -11.89 -1.01
CA LEU A 18 -13.37 -13.15 -1.69
C LEU A 18 -14.01 -12.94 -3.07
N ILE A 19 -14.93 -11.98 -3.20
CA ILE A 19 -15.61 -11.69 -4.48
C ILE A 19 -14.66 -11.00 -5.47
N PHE A 20 -13.96 -9.96 -5.01
CA PHE A 20 -13.08 -9.15 -5.88
C PHE A 20 -11.66 -9.71 -5.99
N GLY A 21 -11.23 -10.54 -5.04
CA GLY A 21 -9.87 -11.03 -4.90
C GLY A 21 -8.92 -10.01 -4.25
N ALA A 22 -7.88 -10.51 -3.59
CA ALA A 22 -6.85 -9.67 -2.97
C ALA A 22 -6.08 -8.82 -4.00
N GLY A 23 -5.87 -9.35 -5.22
CA GLY A 23 -5.15 -8.64 -6.27
C GLY A 23 -5.82 -7.35 -6.73
N ARG A 24 -7.15 -7.35 -6.92
CA ARG A 24 -7.91 -6.15 -7.32
C ARG A 24 -7.90 -5.08 -6.24
N ILE A 25 -8.01 -5.48 -4.98
CA ILE A 25 -7.95 -4.56 -3.84
C ILE A 25 -6.55 -3.94 -3.69
N SER A 26 -5.48 -4.71 -3.89
CA SER A 26 -4.10 -4.17 -3.91
C SER A 26 -3.84 -3.24 -5.09
N GLU A 27 -4.37 -3.55 -6.28
CA GLU A 27 -4.25 -2.72 -7.48
C GLU A 27 -4.92 -1.35 -7.27
N ILE A 28 -6.18 -1.36 -6.82
CA ILE A 28 -6.96 -0.15 -6.53
C ILE A 28 -6.35 0.61 -5.34
N GLY A 29 -6.00 -0.07 -4.26
CA GLY A 29 -5.37 0.52 -3.08
C GLY A 29 -4.02 1.16 -3.39
N GLY A 30 -3.23 0.58 -4.29
CA GLY A 30 -1.98 1.16 -4.77
C GLY A 30 -2.20 2.46 -5.56
N ALA A 31 -3.19 2.49 -6.46
CA ALA A 31 -3.54 3.69 -7.22
C ALA A 31 -4.07 4.82 -6.31
N ILE A 32 -5.01 4.49 -5.41
CA ILE A 32 -5.56 5.43 -4.43
C ILE A 32 -4.46 5.92 -3.48
N GLY A 33 -3.59 5.03 -3.01
CA GLY A 33 -2.49 5.36 -2.10
C GLY A 33 -1.49 6.34 -2.71
N LYS A 34 -1.15 6.17 -4.00
CA LYS A 34 -0.31 7.14 -4.73
C LYS A 34 -0.99 8.49 -4.86
N GLY A 35 -2.29 8.52 -5.16
CA GLY A 35 -3.09 9.75 -5.22
C GLY A 35 -3.16 10.49 -3.89
N ILE A 36 -3.46 9.77 -2.80
CA ILE A 36 -3.49 10.33 -1.44
C ILE A 36 -2.11 10.82 -1.02
N LYS A 37 -1.02 10.10 -1.36
CA LYS A 37 0.35 10.51 -1.07
C LYS A 37 0.69 11.83 -1.79
N GLY A 38 0.33 11.96 -3.07
CA GLY A 38 0.49 13.19 -3.85
C GLY A 38 -0.32 14.35 -3.26
N PHE A 39 -1.60 14.11 -2.94
CA PHE A 39 -2.47 15.10 -2.32
C PHE A 39 -1.96 15.57 -0.96
N LYS A 40 -1.49 14.64 -0.11
CA LYS A 40 -0.89 14.96 1.18
C LYS A 40 0.39 15.78 1.01
N LYS A 41 1.22 15.47 0.01
CA LYS A 41 2.45 16.21 -0.30
C LYS A 41 2.11 17.66 -0.69
N SER A 42 1.19 17.86 -1.63
CA SER A 42 0.75 19.19 -2.07
C SER A 42 0.12 20.04 -0.97
N ILE A 43 -0.54 19.44 0.03
CA ILE A 43 -1.13 20.18 1.15
C ILE A 43 -0.09 20.58 2.20
N ASN A 44 0.94 19.76 2.40
CA ASN A 44 1.93 20.00 3.46
C ASN A 44 3.18 20.76 2.97
N GLU A 45 3.34 20.93 1.66
CA GLU A 45 4.55 21.52 1.07
C GLU A 45 4.20 22.87 0.42
N PRO A 46 4.47 24.02 1.09
CA PRO A 46 4.35 25.33 0.46
C PRO A 46 5.47 25.49 -0.59
N ASP A 47 5.07 25.59 -1.87
CA ASP A 47 5.84 26.07 -3.03
C ASP A 47 7.30 25.59 -3.15
N SER A 48 7.55 24.28 -3.14
CA SER A 48 8.80 23.74 -3.69
C SER A 48 8.57 22.44 -4.45
N ILE A 49 8.86 22.48 -5.76
CA ILE A 49 8.62 21.40 -6.72
C ILE A 49 9.67 20.30 -6.48
N ASP A 50 9.24 19.20 -5.88
CA ASP A 50 10.08 18.01 -5.69
C ASP A 50 9.77 16.95 -6.75
N VAL A 51 10.54 16.98 -7.84
CA VAL A 51 10.59 15.99 -8.92
C VAL A 51 11.42 14.80 -8.47
N THR A 52 10.87 13.91 -7.65
CA THR A 52 11.42 12.56 -7.47
C THR A 52 10.31 11.65 -6.98
N SER A 53 9.93 10.66 -7.79
CA SER A 53 9.40 9.37 -7.32
C SER A 53 9.33 8.34 -8.47
N ASP A 54 10.46 8.10 -9.15
CA ASP A 54 10.74 6.84 -9.82
C ASP A 54 11.66 6.02 -8.92
N ALA A 55 11.08 5.32 -7.94
CA ALA A 55 11.75 4.24 -7.22
C ALA A 55 10.70 3.49 -6.40
N ASN A 56 10.16 2.40 -6.96
CA ASN A 56 10.14 1.09 -6.30
C ASN A 56 9.33 0.11 -7.17
N GLU A 57 9.88 -0.19 -8.35
CA GLU A 57 9.75 -1.53 -8.89
C GLU A 57 10.88 -2.35 -8.26
N LYS A 58 10.56 -3.58 -7.80
CA LYS A 58 11.43 -4.62 -7.20
C LYS A 58 11.43 -4.70 -5.66
N ALA A 59 10.39 -5.34 -5.14
CA ALA A 59 10.53 -6.20 -3.97
C ALA A 59 9.55 -7.41 -4.04
N ALA A 60 9.85 -8.36 -4.92
CA ALA A 60 9.42 -9.75 -4.78
C ALA A 60 10.39 -10.64 -5.58
N GLY A 61 11.43 -11.15 -4.93
CA GLY A 61 12.35 -12.09 -5.56
C GLY A 61 13.67 -12.29 -4.83
N GLU A 62 13.70 -13.36 -4.04
CA GLU A 62 14.87 -14.23 -3.85
C GLU A 62 15.79 -14.03 -2.62
N LYS A 63 16.10 -15.20 -2.07
CA LYS A 63 16.68 -15.50 -0.77
C LYS A 63 18.22 -15.45 -0.81
N THR A 64 18.81 -15.28 0.37
CA THR A 64 20.11 -15.83 0.77
C THR A 64 21.36 -15.30 0.06
N LYS A 65 22.14 -14.46 0.75
CA LYS A 65 23.57 -14.73 1.05
C LYS A 65 24.07 -13.81 2.16
N LYS A 66 24.29 -14.42 3.32
CA LYS A 66 24.92 -13.87 4.52
C LYS A 66 26.38 -13.52 4.17
N PRO A 67 26.87 -12.29 4.41
CA PRO A 67 28.29 -11.98 4.25
C PRO A 67 29.13 -12.80 5.23
N ILE A 68 30.13 -13.50 4.72
CA ILE A 68 31.22 -14.07 5.53
C ILE A 68 32.45 -13.24 5.16
N GLU A 69 33.08 -12.66 6.18
CA GLU A 69 34.14 -11.66 6.14
C GLU A 69 35.38 -12.04 5.30
N PRO A 70 36.05 -11.07 4.64
CA PRO A 70 37.38 -11.27 4.10
C PRO A 70 38.48 -10.83 5.09
N LYS A 71 39.32 -11.82 5.43
CA LYS A 71 40.75 -11.79 5.85
C LYS A 71 41.19 -10.95 7.05
#